data_AF-A0A3A8EG78-F1
#
_entry.id   AF-A0A3A8EG78-F1
#
_cell.length_a   1.000
_cell.length_b   1.000
_cell.length_c   1.000
_cell.angle_alpha   90.00
_cell.angle_beta   90.00
_cell.angle_gamma   90.00
#
_symmetry.space_group_name_H-M   'P 1'
#
loop_
_entity.id
_entity.type
_entity.pdbx_description
1 polymer ?
#
loop_
_entity_poly.entity_id
_entity_poly.type
_entity_poly.pdbx_seq_one_letter_code
_entity_poly.pdbx_strand_id
1 'polypeptide(L)'
;MLKKILLFLFVNLNILKVYALPGTFPLSIIVKNNNLCVFVSKKDNNLSINSLLRLQSFEVYPNKNGVLNYTSMQKEKTPINQESCIEFPQNKFKENQAYDLFLERGVVYSTRVCLRRNHNLIVLYNVEKGFTCSNNEIKSNFDQGFWIKIKSIFRLN
;
A
#
# COMPACT_ATOMS: atom_id res chain seq x y z
N MET A 1 52.30 -0.11 4.40
CA MET A 1 51.25 -0.63 3.50
C MET A 1 50.53 -1.78 4.17
N LEU A 2 49.34 -1.56 4.75
CA LEU A 2 48.36 -2.63 4.98
C LEU A 2 46.99 -2.04 5.32
N LYS A 3 45.98 -2.51 4.57
CA LYS A 3 44.54 -2.54 4.86
C LYS A 3 43.84 -1.19 5.07
N LYS A 4 43.48 -0.51 3.97
CA LYS A 4 42.17 -0.63 3.29
C LYS A 4 40.97 -0.46 4.25
N ILE A 5 40.46 0.77 4.23
CA ILE A 5 39.05 1.11 4.02
C ILE A 5 38.09 0.51 5.07
N LEU A 6 37.83 1.30 6.11
CA LEU A 6 36.59 1.22 6.89
C LEU A 6 35.48 1.88 6.04
N LEU A 7 34.99 1.18 5.00
CA LEU A 7 33.82 1.66 4.26
C LEU A 7 32.60 1.39 5.13
N PHE A 8 32.01 2.47 5.60
CA PHE A 8 30.72 2.51 6.28
C PHE A 8 29.68 1.77 5.43
N LEU A 9 29.39 0.52 5.77
CA LEU A 9 28.19 -0.19 5.30
C LEU A 9 27.00 0.39 6.08
N PHE A 10 26.62 1.64 5.78
CA PHE A 10 25.21 2.03 5.87
C PHE A 10 24.50 1.26 4.76
N VAL A 11 24.27 -0.03 5.00
CA VAL A 11 23.22 -0.76 4.28
C VAL A 11 21.96 0.02 4.63
N ASN A 12 21.54 0.86 3.69
CA ASN A 12 20.25 1.50 3.72
C ASN A 12 19.23 0.37 3.76
N LEU A 13 18.84 0.00 4.99
CA LEU A 13 17.63 -0.72 5.29
C LEU A 13 16.50 0.15 4.76
N ASN A 14 16.21 0.05 3.46
CA ASN A 14 14.98 0.51 2.85
C ASN A 14 13.88 -0.42 3.32
N ILE A 15 13.61 -0.39 4.64
CA ILE A 15 12.38 -0.90 5.19
C ILE A 15 11.31 -0.04 4.56
N LEU A 16 10.49 -0.66 3.70
CA LEU A 16 9.30 -0.05 3.12
C LEU A 16 8.49 0.58 4.25
N LYS A 17 8.57 1.90 4.38
CA LYS A 17 7.73 2.65 5.31
C LYS A 17 6.36 2.75 4.65
N VAL A 18 5.54 1.72 4.84
CA VAL A 18 4.10 1.88 4.74
C VAL A 18 3.71 2.80 5.89
N TYR A 19 3.48 4.06 5.59
CA TYR A 19 3.13 5.05 6.60
C TYR A 19 1.68 4.83 7.01
N ALA A 20 1.49 4.22 8.17
CA ALA A 20 0.23 4.29 8.90
C ALA A 20 0.02 5.72 9.40
N LEU A 21 -1.22 6.20 9.37
CA LEU A 21 -1.56 7.45 10.01
C LEU A 21 -1.45 7.32 11.55
N PRO A 22 -1.13 8.41 12.28
CA PRO A 22 -1.09 8.39 13.73
C PRO A 22 -2.35 7.79 14.35
N GLY A 23 -2.19 6.92 15.35
CA GLY A 23 -3.31 6.27 16.04
C GLY A 23 -3.95 5.09 15.28
N THR A 24 -3.34 4.61 14.20
CA THR A 24 -3.83 3.47 13.42
C THR A 24 -2.76 2.39 13.21
N PHE A 25 -3.20 1.17 12.88
CA PHE A 25 -2.33 0.06 12.50
C PHE A 25 -1.97 0.11 11.00
N PRO A 26 -0.85 -0.49 10.56
CA PRO A 26 -0.46 -0.47 9.16
C PRO A 26 -1.40 -1.30 8.27
N LEU A 27 -1.95 -0.66 7.23
CA LEU A 27 -2.70 -1.34 6.16
C LEU A 27 -1.76 -1.68 5.00
N SER A 28 -1.76 -2.93 4.55
CA SER A 28 -0.98 -3.35 3.38
C SER A 28 -1.75 -3.07 2.10
N ILE A 29 -1.03 -2.65 1.06
CA ILE A 29 -1.60 -2.33 -0.25
C ILE A 29 -0.70 -2.84 -1.37
N ILE A 30 -1.33 -3.35 -2.42
CA ILE A 30 -0.68 -3.70 -3.69
C ILE A 30 -1.57 -3.29 -4.87
N VAL A 31 -1.06 -3.44 -6.08
CA VAL A 31 -1.86 -3.41 -7.30
C VAL A 31 -2.15 -4.85 -7.74
N LYS A 32 -3.42 -5.19 -7.94
CA LYS A 32 -3.89 -6.50 -8.42
C LYS A 32 -4.97 -6.27 -9.45
N ASN A 33 -4.87 -6.92 -10.61
CA ASN A 33 -5.84 -6.73 -11.72
C ASN A 33 -6.04 -5.25 -12.11
N ASN A 34 -4.98 -4.46 -12.01
CA ASN A 34 -5.02 -3.00 -12.22
C ASN A 34 -5.96 -2.24 -11.25
N ASN A 35 -6.30 -2.83 -10.12
CA ASN A 35 -7.06 -2.22 -9.02
C ASN A 35 -6.16 -2.09 -7.78
N LEU A 36 -6.53 -1.20 -6.86
CA LEU A 36 -5.90 -1.19 -5.54
C LEU A 36 -6.42 -2.35 -4.72
N CYS A 37 -5.52 -3.12 -4.15
CA CYS A 37 -5.84 -4.34 -3.40
C CYS A 37 -5.28 -4.18 -1.98
N VAL A 38 -6.18 -4.09 -1.00
CA VAL A 38 -5.83 -3.79 0.40
C VAL A 38 -6.08 -4.99 1.31
N PHE A 39 -5.17 -5.19 2.27
CA PHE A 39 -5.25 -6.28 3.24
C PHE A 39 -4.49 -5.96 4.54
N VAL A 40 -4.87 -6.64 5.61
CA VAL A 40 -4.16 -6.68 6.89
C VAL A 40 -3.21 -7.86 6.85
N SER A 41 -1.95 -7.69 7.24
CA SER A 41 -1.04 -8.83 7.33
C SER A 41 -1.37 -9.69 8.55
N LYS A 42 -1.43 -11.02 8.38
CA LYS A 42 -1.87 -12.06 9.34
C LYS A 42 -1.26 -12.03 10.77
N LYS A 43 -0.30 -11.15 11.06
CA LYS A 43 0.24 -10.96 12.43
C LYS A 43 -0.67 -10.15 13.35
N ASP A 44 -1.74 -9.56 12.83
CA ASP A 44 -2.62 -8.69 13.62
C ASP A 44 -3.82 -9.46 14.20
N ASN A 45 -3.68 -9.90 15.46
CA ASN A 45 -4.71 -10.65 16.20
C ASN A 45 -5.87 -9.76 16.71
N ASN A 46 -5.87 -8.46 16.38
CA ASN A 46 -6.79 -7.47 16.95
C ASN A 46 -8.13 -7.32 16.19
N LEU A 47 -8.46 -8.26 15.31
CA LEU A 47 -9.63 -8.19 14.45
C LEU A 47 -10.90 -8.59 15.22
N SER A 48 -11.75 -7.61 15.51
CA SER A 48 -13.07 -7.86 16.13
C SER A 48 -14.00 -8.57 15.16
N ILE A 49 -14.49 -9.75 15.53
CA ILE A 49 -15.29 -10.63 14.65
C ILE A 49 -16.70 -10.06 14.38
N ASN A 50 -17.19 -9.11 15.19
CA ASN A 50 -18.60 -8.69 15.19
C ASN A 50 -18.89 -7.30 14.59
N SER A 51 -17.93 -6.65 13.95
CA SER A 51 -18.14 -5.35 13.30
C SER A 51 -18.08 -5.45 11.77
N LEU A 52 -18.91 -4.63 11.10
CA LEU A 52 -18.87 -4.46 9.65
C LEU A 52 -17.51 -3.89 9.25
N LEU A 53 -16.85 -4.53 8.30
CA LEU A 53 -15.59 -4.04 7.77
C LEU A 53 -15.88 -2.82 6.90
N ARG A 54 -15.50 -1.64 7.36
CA ARG A 54 -15.67 -0.40 6.62
C ARG A 54 -14.34 -0.05 5.96
N LEU A 55 -14.36 -0.06 4.64
CA LEU A 55 -13.20 0.33 3.84
C LEU A 55 -13.46 1.71 3.26
N GLN A 56 -12.55 2.66 3.49
CA GLN A 56 -12.72 4.07 3.11
C GLN A 56 -11.47 4.58 2.40
N SER A 57 -11.64 5.37 1.34
CA SER A 57 -10.56 6.13 0.71
C SER A 57 -10.84 7.61 0.82
N PHE A 58 -9.86 8.45 1.11
CA PHE A 58 -10.05 9.88 1.30
C PHE A 58 -8.98 10.69 0.54
N GLU A 59 -9.38 11.64 -0.30
CA GLU A 59 -8.45 12.57 -0.97
C GLU A 59 -7.80 13.53 0.03
N VAL A 60 -6.46 13.64 0.00
CA VAL A 60 -5.68 14.49 0.90
C VAL A 60 -5.20 15.76 0.18
N TYR A 61 -5.43 16.94 0.79
CA TYR A 61 -5.05 18.24 0.23
C TYR A 61 -4.22 19.06 1.23
N PRO A 62 -3.19 19.82 0.77
CA PRO A 62 -2.35 20.65 1.64
C PRO A 62 -3.12 21.73 2.41
N ASN A 63 -4.09 22.36 1.74
CA ASN A 63 -4.73 23.59 2.22
C ASN A 63 -6.20 23.39 2.57
N LYS A 64 -6.63 22.15 2.78
CA LYS A 64 -8.00 21.84 3.20
C LYS A 64 -7.95 20.97 4.44
N ASN A 65 -8.48 21.50 5.54
CA ASN A 65 -8.76 20.72 6.75
C ASN A 65 -9.98 19.83 6.46
N GLY A 66 -9.82 18.80 5.65
CA GLY A 66 -10.91 17.91 5.34
C GLY A 66 -10.76 17.16 4.03
N VAL A 67 -11.27 15.95 4.06
CA VAL A 67 -11.42 15.11 2.89
C VAL A 67 -12.56 15.62 2.03
N LEU A 68 -12.32 15.81 0.74
CA LEU A 68 -13.36 16.25 -0.20
C LEU A 68 -14.18 15.12 -0.81
N ASN A 69 -13.54 13.98 -1.11
CA ASN A 69 -14.18 12.85 -1.77
C ASN A 69 -13.79 11.56 -1.06
N TYR A 70 -14.78 10.69 -0.83
CA TYR A 70 -14.55 9.37 -0.27
C TYR A 70 -15.29 8.26 -1.01
N THR A 71 -14.70 7.07 -1.01
CA THR A 71 -15.36 5.83 -1.45
C THR A 71 -15.47 4.92 -0.24
N SER A 72 -16.65 4.36 0.02
CA SER A 72 -16.85 3.37 1.07
C SER A 72 -17.38 2.04 0.54
N MET A 73 -16.92 0.94 1.14
CA MET A 73 -17.45 -0.40 0.88
C MET A 73 -17.56 -1.18 2.19
N GLN A 74 -18.57 -2.05 2.27
CA GLN A 74 -18.73 -3.00 3.36
C GLN A 74 -18.41 -4.42 2.90
N LYS A 75 -17.69 -5.18 3.73
CA LYS A 75 -17.40 -6.60 3.50
C LYS A 75 -17.53 -7.38 4.81
N GLU A 76 -17.86 -8.65 4.70
CA GLU A 76 -18.01 -9.53 5.87
C GLU A 76 -16.67 -10.13 6.32
N LYS A 77 -15.78 -10.40 5.36
CA LYS A 77 -14.49 -11.07 5.60
C LYS A 77 -13.36 -10.05 5.66
N THR A 78 -12.52 -10.16 6.69
CA THR A 78 -11.28 -9.38 6.74
C THR A 78 -10.30 -9.89 5.69
N PRO A 79 -9.72 -9.00 4.86
CA PRO A 79 -8.64 -9.37 3.97
C PRO A 79 -7.36 -9.58 4.79
N ILE A 80 -6.95 -10.82 5.04
CA ILE A 80 -5.77 -11.14 5.89
C ILE A 80 -4.48 -11.40 5.11
N ASN A 81 -4.56 -11.34 3.78
CA ASN A 81 -3.44 -11.51 2.86
C ASN A 81 -3.80 -10.94 1.47
N GLN A 82 -2.83 -10.96 0.56
CA GLN A 82 -2.95 -10.52 -0.83
C GLN A 82 -4.00 -11.32 -1.64
N GLU A 83 -4.12 -12.61 -1.41
CA GLU A 83 -5.05 -13.46 -2.17
C GLU A 83 -6.50 -13.07 -1.86
N SER A 84 -6.79 -12.84 -0.58
CA SER A 84 -8.11 -12.46 -0.06
C SER A 84 -8.29 -10.93 0.05
N CYS A 85 -7.49 -10.13 -0.63
CA CYS A 85 -7.57 -8.67 -0.51
C CYS A 85 -8.89 -8.11 -1.03
N ILE A 86 -9.22 -6.90 -0.61
CA ILE A 86 -10.37 -6.16 -1.15
C ILE A 86 -9.87 -5.22 -2.23
N GLU A 87 -10.48 -5.30 -3.40
CA GLU A 87 -10.14 -4.47 -4.55
C GLU A 87 -10.99 -3.20 -4.59
N PHE A 88 -10.33 -2.04 -4.73
CA PHE A 88 -10.96 -0.80 -5.18
C PHE A 88 -10.70 -0.59 -6.67
N PRO A 89 -11.77 -0.36 -7.46
CA PRO A 89 -11.63 -0.03 -8.86
C PRO A 89 -10.77 1.20 -9.09
N GLN A 90 -9.85 1.13 -10.06
CA GLN A 90 -8.97 2.24 -10.40
C GLN A 90 -9.67 3.54 -10.78
N ASN A 91 -10.89 3.44 -11.32
CA ASN A 91 -11.68 4.59 -11.76
C ASN A 91 -12.17 5.47 -10.61
N LYS A 92 -12.00 5.03 -9.35
CA LYS A 92 -12.28 5.82 -8.15
C LYS A 92 -11.14 6.76 -7.76
N PHE A 93 -9.98 6.65 -8.41
CA PHE A 93 -8.78 7.41 -8.07
C PHE A 93 -8.36 8.35 -9.19
N LYS A 94 -8.00 9.57 -8.80
CA LYS A 94 -7.39 10.58 -9.67
C LYS A 94 -5.89 10.38 -9.74
N GLU A 95 -5.30 10.81 -10.85
CA GLU A 95 -3.85 10.77 -11.02
C GLU A 95 -3.13 11.80 -10.16
N ASN A 96 -1.96 11.42 -9.67
CA ASN A 96 -1.06 12.28 -8.88
C ASN A 96 -1.75 12.92 -7.66
N GLN A 97 -2.70 12.20 -7.07
CA GLN A 97 -3.44 12.59 -5.87
C GLN A 97 -3.09 11.63 -4.74
N ALA A 98 -2.86 12.20 -3.54
CA ALA A 98 -2.66 11.43 -2.32
C ALA A 98 -4.01 10.97 -1.75
N TYR A 99 -4.03 9.74 -1.27
CA TYR A 99 -5.18 9.09 -0.68
C TYR A 99 -4.84 8.45 0.67
N ASP A 100 -5.68 8.69 1.67
CA ASP A 100 -5.74 7.84 2.85
C ASP A 100 -6.68 6.69 2.61
N LEU A 101 -6.24 5.49 2.93
CA LEU A 101 -7.06 4.30 2.92
C LEU A 101 -7.22 3.82 4.36
N PHE A 102 -8.46 3.61 4.79
CA PHE A 102 -8.79 3.10 6.11
C PHE A 102 -9.56 1.80 6.01
N LEU A 103 -9.19 0.84 6.84
CA LEU A 103 -9.94 -0.39 7.05
C LEU A 103 -10.31 -0.47 8.53
N GLU A 104 -11.61 -0.38 8.82
CA GLU A 104 -12.13 -0.33 10.19
C GLU A 104 -12.91 -1.60 10.51
N ARG A 105 -12.50 -2.27 11.60
CA ARG A 105 -13.23 -3.42 12.19
C ARG A 105 -12.89 -3.54 13.67
N GLY A 106 -13.47 -2.66 14.49
CA GLY A 106 -13.16 -2.50 15.92
C GLY A 106 -11.82 -1.80 16.17
N VAL A 107 -10.80 -2.11 15.37
CA VAL A 107 -9.56 -1.34 15.25
C VAL A 107 -9.45 -0.69 13.87
N VAL A 108 -8.64 0.35 13.76
CA VAL A 108 -8.45 1.12 12.52
C VAL A 108 -7.07 0.81 11.94
N TYR A 109 -7.04 0.27 10.73
CA TYR A 109 -5.83 0.17 9.91
C TYR A 109 -5.81 1.29 8.89
N SER A 110 -4.65 1.85 8.58
CA SER A 110 -4.53 2.83 7.53
C SER A 110 -3.22 2.78 6.75
N THR A 111 -3.27 3.36 5.56
CA THR A 111 -2.08 3.69 4.77
C THR A 111 -2.34 4.95 3.95
N ARG A 112 -1.29 5.73 3.72
CA ARG A 112 -1.32 6.90 2.83
C ARG A 112 -0.46 6.64 1.60
N VAL A 113 -1.07 6.72 0.41
CA VAL A 113 -0.40 6.45 -0.87
C VAL A 113 -0.77 7.46 -1.93
N CYS A 114 0.09 7.58 -2.94
CA CYS A 114 -0.24 8.23 -4.20
C CYS A 114 -0.40 7.21 -5.32
N LEU A 115 -1.29 7.53 -6.25
CA LEU A 115 -1.48 6.76 -7.47
C LEU A 115 -1.04 7.60 -8.67
N ARG A 116 -0.30 6.98 -9.58
CA ARG A 116 -0.09 7.50 -10.94
C ARG A 116 -0.39 6.39 -11.94
N ARG A 117 -0.63 6.78 -13.19
CA ARG A 117 -0.79 5.82 -14.28
C ARG A 117 0.48 5.77 -15.11
N ASN A 118 0.90 4.56 -15.46
CA ASN A 118 1.92 4.31 -16.45
C ASN A 118 1.34 3.34 -17.47
N HIS A 119 1.16 3.76 -18.73
CA HIS A 119 0.53 2.97 -19.79
C HIS A 119 -0.80 2.30 -19.34
N ASN A 120 -1.70 3.07 -18.71
CA ASN A 120 -2.99 2.61 -18.15
C ASN A 120 -2.89 1.65 -16.94
N LEU A 121 -1.70 1.37 -16.41
CA LEU A 121 -1.52 0.60 -15.19
C LEU A 121 -1.35 1.52 -13.97
N ILE A 122 -2.03 1.22 -12.87
CA ILE A 122 -1.77 1.87 -11.58
C ILE A 122 -0.35 1.56 -11.15
N VAL A 123 0.37 2.61 -10.76
CA VAL A 123 1.64 2.55 -10.04
C VAL A 123 1.51 3.34 -8.74
N LEU A 124 2.00 2.76 -7.64
CA LEU A 124 1.91 3.34 -6.31
C LEU A 124 3.17 4.14 -5.96
N TYR A 125 3.00 5.31 -5.34
CA TYR A 125 4.09 6.19 -4.93
C TYR A 125 3.93 6.62 -3.47
N ASN A 126 5.06 6.88 -2.82
CA ASN A 126 5.06 7.44 -1.47
C ASN A 126 4.51 8.88 -1.46
N VAL A 127 4.02 9.31 -0.29
CA VAL A 127 3.56 10.68 -0.06
C VAL A 127 4.58 11.43 0.78
N GLU A 128 5.01 12.59 0.29
CA GLU A 128 5.90 13.54 0.95
C GLU A 128 5.10 14.67 1.60
N LYS A 129 5.61 15.18 2.73
CA LYS A 129 5.02 16.29 3.49
C LYS A 129 3.54 16.06 3.86
N GLY A 130 3.10 14.81 3.85
CA GLY A 130 1.74 14.40 4.16
C GLY A 130 0.73 14.52 3.02
N PHE A 131 1.00 15.21 1.92
CA PHE A 131 -0.01 15.42 0.86
C PHE A 131 0.54 15.41 -0.56
N THR A 132 1.85 15.55 -0.77
CA THR A 132 2.45 15.64 -2.10
C THR A 132 2.90 14.26 -2.56
N CYS A 133 2.56 13.87 -3.79
CA CYS A 133 3.08 12.64 -4.36
C CYS A 133 4.57 12.75 -4.65
N SER A 134 5.36 11.85 -4.05
CA SER A 134 6.79 11.71 -4.36
C SER A 134 7.01 11.08 -5.73
N ASN A 135 8.26 11.08 -6.18
CA ASN A 135 8.71 10.28 -7.32
C ASN A 135 9.21 8.87 -6.91
N ASN A 136 9.11 8.54 -5.62
CA ASN A 136 9.57 7.27 -5.08
C ASN A 136 8.44 6.24 -5.16
N GLU A 137 8.52 5.36 -6.15
CA GLU A 137 7.60 4.24 -6.33
C GLU A 137 7.64 3.31 -5.12
N ILE A 138 6.45 2.87 -4.66
CA ILE A 138 6.32 1.79 -3.70
C ILE A 138 6.56 0.50 -4.46
N LYS A 139 7.81 0.05 -4.47
CA LYS A 139 8.15 -1.28 -4.97
C LYS A 139 7.43 -2.29 -4.10
N SER A 140 6.33 -2.86 -4.60
CA SER A 140 5.73 -4.00 -3.94
C SER A 140 6.82 -5.09 -3.89
N ASN A 141 7.15 -5.59 -2.71
CA ASN A 141 8.19 -6.61 -2.52
C ASN A 141 7.86 -7.96 -3.22
N PHE A 142 6.86 -8.01 -4.10
CA PHE A 142 6.30 -9.25 -4.62
C PHE A 142 6.59 -9.52 -6.09
N ASP A 143 7.25 -8.60 -6.79
CA ASP A 143 7.69 -8.88 -8.16
C ASP A 143 8.74 -10.02 -8.19
N GLN A 144 9.49 -10.22 -7.09
CA GLN A 144 10.45 -11.32 -7.01
C GLN A 144 9.79 -12.71 -7.05
N GLY A 145 8.59 -12.90 -6.48
CA GLY A 145 7.92 -14.21 -6.48
C GLY A 145 7.30 -14.60 -7.83
N PHE A 146 6.79 -13.62 -8.57
CA PHE A 146 6.21 -13.82 -9.89
C PHE A 146 7.30 -14.12 -10.93
N TRP A 147 8.44 -13.41 -10.89
CA TRP A 147 9.60 -13.69 -11.73
C TRP A 147 10.27 -15.03 -11.42
N ILE A 148 10.28 -15.51 -10.17
CA ILE A 148 10.82 -16.85 -9.82
C ILE A 148 9.95 -17.95 -10.45
N LYS A 149 8.62 -17.81 -10.45
CA LYS A 149 7.72 -18.79 -11.06
C LYS A 149 7.82 -18.80 -12.60
N ILE A 150 7.95 -17.61 -13.22
CA ILE A 150 8.18 -17.50 -14.66
C ILE A 150 9.57 -18.04 -15.05
N LYS A 151 10.63 -17.74 -14.30
CA LYS A 151 11.96 -18.33 -14.54
C LYS A 151 12.00 -19.85 -14.35
N SER A 152 11.18 -20.43 -13.46
CA SER A 152 11.13 -21.89 -13.31
C SER A 152 10.28 -22.58 -14.38
N ILE A 153 9.32 -21.87 -14.98
CA ILE A 153 8.52 -22.34 -16.13
C ILE A 153 9.32 -22.20 -17.43
N PHE A 154 10.07 -21.11 -17.59
CA PHE A 154 11.04 -20.91 -18.67
C PHE A 154 12.43 -21.43 -18.28
N ARG A 155 12.51 -22.66 -17.76
CA ARG A 155 13.71 -23.48 -17.93
C ARG A 155 13.94 -23.68 -19.43
N LEU A 156 14.49 -22.65 -20.08
CA LEU A 156 15.31 -22.79 -21.26
C LEU A 156 16.59 -23.45 -20.75
N ASN A 157 16.86 -24.62 -21.32
CA ASN A 157 18.09 -25.41 -21.12
C ASN A 157 19.35 -24.55 -21.21
#